data_AF-A0A1Z4KW54-F1
#
_entry.id   AF-A0A1Z4KW54-F1
#
_cell.length_a   1.000
_cell.length_b   1.000
_cell.length_c   1.000
_cell.angle_alpha   90.00
_cell.angle_beta   90.00
_cell.angle_gamma   90.00
#
_symmetry.space_group_name_H-M   'P 1'
#
loop_
_entity.id
_entity.type
_entity.pdbx_description
1 polymer ?
#
loop_
_entity_poly.entity_id
_entity_poly.type
_entity_poly.pdbx_seq_one_letter_code
_entity_poly.pdbx_strand_id
1 'polypeptide(L)'
;MEDVLDTKILELYKAGSREFYSVRVYNKSTYLFLNRMLTNYPANLKDENLSKIQLINSDLFNADLRNTNLSKANLTLTNLRGANLEGANLQNAILQGVDLSDANLANANLQGVDLSQTSLRRAKLHNILIDENTVLDPKTYLVWQIVNQKLIDKNLMGVDLTGACLDHADLSKVNLAYAKLGYFQDKQSFGQPLHCTSLCFVNLTEANLEYIELEGARLENANLRKANLQGANLERANLRNAQLDETVLNYADLSHSKLVKASLTYASLYKAILCGAKLSNSNLYRADLRKSNLLATSLNSVNLREAYYDEDTQFPSLFDPKAKNMICGKQNEYADFLNNLLIKKGKKEKNPPPRPGQDEFREKLIKIYKGKCVISGCDIEDVLEAAHIIPFNGLHSHVISNGLLLRADLHKLFDKYLWLSQSGYDKLIIKTG
;
A
#
# COMPACT_ATOMS: atom_id res chain seq x y z
N MET A 1 44.61 -22.93 6.02
CA MET A 1 44.30 -21.48 6.09
C MET A 1 42.89 -21.36 6.63
N GLU A 2 42.73 -21.80 7.88
CA GLU A 2 42.88 -21.05 9.15
C GLU A 2 41.49 -20.61 9.60
N ASP A 3 40.86 -21.51 10.35
CA ASP A 3 39.76 -21.19 11.26
C ASP A 3 40.23 -20.06 12.18
N VAL A 4 39.83 -18.83 11.87
CA VAL A 4 40.02 -17.72 12.80
C VAL A 4 39.09 -17.99 13.97
N LEU A 5 39.65 -18.58 15.03
CA LEU A 5 38.98 -18.78 16.31
C LEU A 5 38.30 -17.46 16.73
N ASP A 6 37.03 -17.53 17.13
CA ASP A 6 36.20 -16.41 17.61
C ASP A 6 36.98 -15.39 18.47
N THR A 7 37.91 -15.86 19.30
CA THR A 7 38.79 -15.04 20.16
C THR A 7 39.64 -14.04 19.39
N LYS A 8 40.18 -14.40 18.22
CA LYS A 8 41.07 -13.53 17.44
C LYS A 8 40.29 -12.42 16.72
N ILE A 9 39.05 -12.69 16.32
CA ILE A 9 38.14 -11.65 15.79
C ILE A 9 37.80 -10.65 16.91
N LEU A 10 37.55 -11.16 18.11
CA LEU A 10 37.26 -10.34 19.29
C LEU A 10 38.44 -9.42 19.66
N GLU A 11 39.66 -9.95 19.62
CA GLU A 11 40.89 -9.18 19.84
C GLU A 11 41.09 -8.11 18.78
N LEU A 12 40.93 -8.46 17.50
CA LEU A 12 41.03 -7.51 16.39
C LEU A 12 39.98 -6.39 16.51
N TYR A 13 38.73 -6.74 16.82
CA TYR A 13 37.66 -5.75 17.01
C TYR A 13 37.91 -4.85 18.22
N LYS A 14 38.35 -5.41 19.36
CA LYS A 14 38.74 -4.63 20.56
C LYS A 14 39.96 -3.75 20.31
N ALA A 15 40.86 -4.16 19.42
CA ALA A 15 42.00 -3.38 18.97
C ALA A 15 41.67 -2.32 17.91
N GLY A 16 40.38 -2.19 17.51
CA GLY A 16 39.93 -1.18 16.56
C GLY A 16 39.93 -1.62 15.09
N SER A 17 40.25 -2.87 14.79
CA SER A 17 40.16 -3.40 13.42
C SER A 17 38.72 -3.50 12.96
N ARG A 18 38.44 -3.05 11.73
CA ARG A 18 37.13 -3.00 11.06
C ARG A 18 37.10 -3.77 9.73
N GLU A 19 38.17 -4.49 9.40
CA GLU A 19 38.29 -5.24 8.15
C GLU A 19 38.16 -6.75 8.39
N PHE A 20 37.04 -7.34 7.96
CA PHE A 20 36.72 -8.76 8.20
C PHE A 20 36.51 -9.58 6.92
N TYR A 21 37.16 -9.18 5.81
CA TYR A 21 36.86 -9.62 4.43
C TYR A 21 37.07 -11.11 4.10
N SER A 22 37.59 -11.89 5.04
CA SER A 22 37.90 -13.33 4.89
C SER A 22 37.42 -14.17 6.07
N VAL A 23 36.64 -13.59 6.99
CA VAL A 23 36.21 -14.25 8.21
C VAL A 23 35.06 -15.21 7.92
N ARG A 24 35.22 -16.47 8.34
CA ARG A 24 34.16 -17.48 8.34
C ARG A 24 33.61 -17.63 9.75
N VAL A 25 32.34 -17.31 9.94
CA VAL A 25 31.67 -17.45 11.23
C VAL A 25 30.70 -18.63 11.11
N TYR A 26 31.11 -19.82 11.56
CA TYR A 26 30.27 -21.02 11.47
C TYR A 26 29.50 -21.31 12.77
N ASN A 27 28.26 -21.74 12.54
CA ASN A 27 27.19 -21.88 13.50
C ASN A 27 27.39 -23.05 14.49
N LYS A 28 27.62 -22.68 15.75
CA LYS A 28 27.01 -23.27 16.96
C LYS A 28 27.27 -22.39 18.20
N SER A 29 28.33 -21.59 18.14
CA SER A 29 28.71 -20.63 19.20
C SER A 29 28.42 -19.17 18.82
N THR A 30 27.76 -18.86 17.71
CA THR A 30 27.49 -17.47 17.31
C THR A 30 26.40 -16.79 18.13
N TYR A 31 25.45 -17.57 18.66
CA TYR A 31 24.59 -17.16 19.78
C TYR A 31 25.41 -16.86 21.04
N LEU A 32 26.69 -17.20 21.07
CA LEU A 32 27.64 -16.85 22.11
C LEU A 32 28.65 -15.79 21.64
N PHE A 33 29.01 -15.68 20.36
CA PHE A 33 30.03 -14.74 19.86
C PHE A 33 29.53 -13.29 19.87
N LEU A 34 28.37 -13.04 19.26
CA LEU A 34 27.74 -11.71 19.24
C LEU A 34 27.06 -11.39 20.59
N ASN A 35 26.53 -12.41 21.27
CA ASN A 35 25.87 -12.31 22.58
C ASN A 35 26.86 -12.20 23.76
N ARG A 36 28.10 -12.72 23.65
CA ARG A 36 29.20 -12.43 24.60
C ARG A 36 29.82 -11.05 24.36
N MET A 37 29.70 -10.49 23.16
CA MET A 37 30.05 -9.10 22.88
C MET A 37 28.99 -8.13 23.41
N LEU A 38 27.72 -8.54 23.43
CA LEU A 38 26.57 -7.67 23.69
C LEU A 38 25.55 -8.38 24.56
N THR A 39 25.71 -8.28 25.87
CA THR A 39 24.68 -8.66 26.84
C THR A 39 23.38 -7.91 26.52
N ASN A 40 22.27 -8.61 26.24
CA ASN A 40 20.92 -8.06 26.09
C ASN A 40 20.67 -6.97 25.03
N TYR A 41 21.62 -6.68 24.13
CA TYR A 41 21.48 -5.63 23.12
C TYR A 41 21.75 -6.13 21.70
N PRO A 42 21.01 -5.62 20.69
CA PRO A 42 21.24 -5.97 19.29
C PRO A 42 22.68 -5.67 18.85
N ALA A 43 23.20 -6.47 17.90
CA ALA A 43 24.53 -6.31 17.34
C ALA A 43 24.75 -4.90 16.77
N ASN A 44 25.81 -4.19 17.17
CA ASN A 44 26.17 -2.91 16.58
C ASN A 44 27.39 -3.07 15.66
N LEU A 45 27.12 -3.06 14.36
CA LEU A 45 28.06 -3.29 13.27
C LEU A 45 28.00 -2.15 12.23
N LYS A 46 27.51 -0.98 12.64
CA LYS A 46 27.41 0.20 11.78
C LYS A 46 28.78 0.61 11.26
N ASP A 47 28.82 1.09 10.02
CA ASP A 47 30.01 1.61 9.35
C ASP A 47 31.16 0.57 9.19
N GLU A 48 30.92 -0.71 9.51
CA GLU A 48 31.92 -1.78 9.44
C GLU A 48 32.12 -2.28 7.99
N ASN A 49 33.31 -2.81 7.69
CA ASN A 49 33.59 -3.49 6.42
C ASN A 49 33.53 -5.02 6.59
N LEU A 50 32.37 -5.57 6.22
CA LEU A 50 32.04 -6.99 6.26
C LEU A 50 31.90 -7.59 4.84
N SER A 51 32.57 -7.00 3.85
CA SER A 51 32.48 -7.49 2.46
C SER A 51 32.96 -8.94 2.38
N LYS A 52 32.27 -9.80 1.63
CA LYS A 52 32.55 -11.23 1.46
C LYS A 52 32.49 -12.11 2.73
N ILE A 53 32.08 -11.55 3.87
CA ILE A 53 31.95 -12.32 5.12
C ILE A 53 31.02 -13.52 4.93
N GLN A 54 31.28 -14.60 5.65
CA GLN A 54 30.38 -15.76 5.71
C GLN A 54 29.65 -15.75 7.05
N LEU A 55 28.35 -15.43 7.03
CA LEU A 55 27.47 -15.37 8.20
C LEU A 55 26.30 -16.37 8.07
N ILE A 56 26.50 -17.47 7.35
CA ILE A 56 25.47 -18.46 7.07
C ILE A 56 24.82 -18.94 8.38
N ASN A 57 23.48 -18.90 8.44
CA ASN A 57 22.67 -19.33 9.57
C ASN A 57 23.01 -18.58 10.88
N SER A 58 23.37 -17.29 10.79
CA SER A 58 23.64 -16.45 11.96
C SER A 58 22.39 -15.72 12.46
N ASP A 59 22.43 -15.23 13.70
CA ASP A 59 21.37 -14.38 14.27
C ASP A 59 21.86 -12.94 14.39
N LEU A 60 21.21 -12.05 13.64
CA LEU A 60 21.42 -10.60 13.61
C LEU A 60 20.08 -9.86 13.85
N PHE A 61 19.18 -10.48 14.62
CA PHE A 61 17.91 -9.87 15.02
C PHE A 61 18.12 -8.47 15.62
N ASN A 62 17.40 -7.48 15.08
CA ASN A 62 17.48 -6.07 15.46
C ASN A 62 18.87 -5.41 15.34
N ALA A 63 19.85 -6.04 14.68
CA ALA A 63 21.21 -5.50 14.56
C ALA A 63 21.23 -4.11 13.89
N ASP A 64 22.13 -3.23 14.33
CA ASP A 64 22.48 -1.98 13.67
C ASP A 64 23.61 -2.23 12.66
N LEU A 65 23.26 -2.25 11.38
CA LEU A 65 24.12 -2.49 10.20
C LEU A 65 24.09 -1.28 9.25
N ARG A 66 23.87 -0.08 9.79
CA ARG A 66 23.83 1.14 8.98
C ARG A 66 25.16 1.40 8.30
N ASN A 67 25.12 1.77 7.03
CA ASN A 67 26.29 2.03 6.18
C ASN A 67 27.34 0.89 6.12
N THR A 68 27.01 -0.30 6.63
CA THR A 68 27.93 -1.44 6.64
C THR A 68 28.18 -1.91 5.21
N ASN A 69 29.43 -2.20 4.87
CA ASN A 69 29.75 -2.85 3.61
C ASN A 69 29.57 -4.36 3.73
N LEU A 70 28.48 -4.91 3.21
CA LEU A 70 28.15 -6.33 3.12
C LEU A 70 28.26 -6.85 1.67
N SER A 71 28.99 -6.14 0.79
CA SER A 71 29.07 -6.53 -0.61
C SER A 71 29.67 -7.93 -0.74
N LYS A 72 29.03 -8.77 -1.56
CA LYS A 72 29.39 -10.19 -1.78
C LYS A 72 29.37 -11.06 -0.51
N ALA A 73 28.78 -10.59 0.58
CA ALA A 73 28.62 -11.40 1.80
C ALA A 73 27.69 -12.59 1.54
N ASN A 74 27.94 -13.69 2.25
CA ASN A 74 27.02 -14.82 2.28
C ASN A 74 26.22 -14.80 3.58
N LEU A 75 24.96 -14.40 3.45
CA LEU A 75 24.01 -14.27 4.56
C LEU A 75 22.96 -15.39 4.53
N THR A 76 23.17 -16.47 3.77
CA THR A 76 22.19 -17.57 3.62
C THR A 76 21.61 -18.01 4.97
N LEU A 77 20.27 -18.04 5.09
CA LEU A 77 19.53 -18.40 6.31
C LEU A 77 19.80 -17.52 7.54
N THR A 78 20.35 -16.33 7.38
CA THR A 78 20.57 -15.38 8.50
C THR A 78 19.25 -14.76 8.95
N ASN A 79 19.04 -14.65 10.25
CA ASN A 79 17.95 -13.87 10.82
C ASN A 79 18.35 -12.38 10.88
N LEU A 80 17.79 -11.56 9.99
CA LEU A 80 17.96 -10.10 9.96
C LEU A 80 16.66 -9.37 10.30
N ARG A 81 15.72 -10.06 10.95
CA ARG A 81 14.43 -9.48 11.28
C ARG A 81 14.63 -8.24 12.17
N GLY A 82 14.00 -7.13 11.79
CA GLY A 82 14.08 -5.84 12.49
C GLY A 82 15.44 -5.14 12.43
N ALA A 83 16.42 -5.70 11.70
CA ALA A 83 17.75 -5.08 11.58
C ALA A 83 17.68 -3.74 10.84
N ASN A 84 18.55 -2.82 11.22
CA ASN A 84 18.71 -1.53 10.55
C ASN A 84 19.86 -1.60 9.55
N LEU A 85 19.54 -1.76 8.27
CA LEU A 85 20.46 -1.83 7.12
C LEU A 85 20.44 -0.53 6.29
N GLU A 86 20.04 0.59 6.89
CA GLU A 86 19.96 1.87 6.18
C GLU A 86 21.33 2.24 5.59
N GLY A 87 21.38 2.52 4.29
CA GLY A 87 22.61 2.85 3.57
C GLY A 87 23.61 1.71 3.42
N ALA A 88 23.29 0.48 3.85
CA ALA A 88 24.21 -0.65 3.75
C ALA A 88 24.47 -1.03 2.28
N ASN A 89 25.70 -1.47 1.99
CA ASN A 89 26.05 -1.99 0.66
C ASN A 89 25.93 -3.51 0.65
N LEU A 90 24.86 -4.07 0.07
CA LEU A 90 24.65 -5.52 -0.10
C LEU A 90 24.92 -5.98 -1.55
N GLN A 91 25.61 -5.19 -2.36
CA GLN A 91 25.83 -5.51 -3.78
C GLN A 91 26.39 -6.94 -3.96
N ASN A 92 25.73 -7.75 -4.78
CA ASN A 92 26.05 -9.16 -5.05
C ASN A 92 26.09 -10.06 -3.80
N ALA A 93 25.45 -9.70 -2.69
CA ALA A 93 25.32 -10.57 -1.52
C ALA A 93 24.39 -11.77 -1.79
N ILE A 94 24.65 -12.89 -1.12
CA ILE A 94 23.82 -14.10 -1.19
C ILE A 94 22.84 -14.08 -0.02
N LEU A 95 21.55 -13.92 -0.32
CA LEU A 95 20.48 -13.79 0.69
C LEU A 95 19.49 -14.97 0.70
N GLN A 96 19.86 -16.14 0.19
CA GLN A 96 18.93 -17.28 0.11
C GLN A 96 18.37 -17.65 1.50
N GLY A 97 17.04 -17.62 1.65
CA GLY A 97 16.36 -17.97 2.90
C GLY A 97 16.55 -16.97 4.05
N VAL A 98 17.01 -15.74 3.77
CA VAL A 98 17.14 -14.70 4.80
C VAL A 98 15.78 -14.17 5.23
N ASP A 99 15.60 -13.97 6.54
CA ASP A 99 14.47 -13.23 7.08
C ASP A 99 14.83 -11.75 7.26
N LEU A 100 14.32 -10.88 6.39
CA LEU A 100 14.43 -9.42 6.44
C LEU A 100 13.11 -8.77 6.91
N SER A 101 12.22 -9.54 7.55
CA SER A 101 10.96 -8.98 8.03
C SER A 101 11.22 -7.80 8.97
N ASP A 102 10.45 -6.72 8.86
CA ASP A 102 10.63 -5.48 9.65
C ASP A 102 11.98 -4.76 9.48
N ALA A 103 12.88 -5.23 8.61
CA ALA A 103 14.18 -4.60 8.44
C ALA A 103 14.08 -3.22 7.77
N ASN A 104 14.95 -2.30 8.16
CA ASN A 104 15.10 -1.02 7.47
C ASN A 104 16.17 -1.13 6.39
N LEU A 105 15.78 -1.24 5.12
CA LEU A 105 16.71 -1.27 3.98
C LEU A 105 16.83 0.10 3.28
N ALA A 106 16.33 1.18 3.89
CA ALA A 106 16.28 2.47 3.21
C ALA A 106 17.67 2.90 2.70
N ASN A 107 17.76 3.35 1.45
CA ASN A 107 19.02 3.74 0.79
C ASN A 107 20.07 2.61 0.61
N ALA A 108 19.73 1.34 0.87
CA ALA A 108 20.67 0.24 0.71
C ALA A 108 20.98 -0.06 -0.78
N ASN A 109 22.20 -0.52 -1.08
CA ASN A 109 22.55 -1.03 -2.40
C ASN A 109 22.27 -2.53 -2.49
N LEU A 110 21.29 -2.93 -3.30
CA LEU A 110 20.87 -4.32 -3.53
C LEU A 110 21.14 -4.78 -4.98
N GLN A 111 21.99 -4.08 -5.73
CA GLN A 111 22.36 -4.44 -7.09
C GLN A 111 22.94 -5.86 -7.18
N GLY A 112 22.48 -6.66 -8.14
CA GLY A 112 22.88 -8.05 -8.34
C GLY A 112 22.44 -9.03 -7.26
N VAL A 113 21.50 -8.65 -6.38
CA VAL A 113 21.00 -9.54 -5.31
C VAL A 113 19.73 -10.28 -5.76
N ASP A 114 19.67 -11.57 -5.45
CA ASP A 114 18.44 -12.38 -5.60
C ASP A 114 17.66 -12.41 -4.27
N LEU A 115 16.49 -11.76 -4.26
CA LEU A 115 15.57 -11.68 -3.12
C LEU A 115 14.38 -12.64 -3.22
N SER A 116 14.32 -13.49 -4.26
CA SER A 116 13.17 -14.38 -4.52
C SER A 116 12.88 -15.40 -3.41
N GLN A 117 13.88 -15.69 -2.57
CA GLN A 117 13.79 -16.61 -1.42
C GLN A 117 13.96 -15.87 -0.09
N THR A 118 13.70 -14.56 -0.05
CA THR A 118 13.79 -13.74 1.18
C THR A 118 12.42 -13.32 1.68
N SER A 119 12.26 -13.22 3.00
CA SER A 119 11.09 -12.57 3.58
C SER A 119 11.34 -11.07 3.71
N LEU A 120 10.71 -10.25 2.87
CA LEU A 120 10.78 -8.78 2.90
C LEU A 120 9.57 -8.14 3.56
N ARG A 121 8.90 -8.90 4.43
CA ARG A 121 7.64 -8.51 5.00
C ARG A 121 7.78 -7.28 5.90
N ARG A 122 7.07 -6.20 5.59
CA ARG A 122 7.22 -4.86 6.21
C ARG A 122 8.63 -4.28 6.14
N ALA A 123 9.52 -4.81 5.32
CA ALA A 123 10.81 -4.22 5.10
C ALA A 123 10.65 -2.83 4.46
N LYS A 124 11.46 -1.86 4.87
CA LYS A 124 11.46 -0.51 4.29
C LYS A 124 12.33 -0.49 3.05
N LEU A 125 11.73 -0.27 1.87
CA LEU A 125 12.42 -0.34 0.57
C LEU A 125 12.65 1.04 -0.07
N HIS A 126 12.55 2.12 0.71
CA HIS A 126 12.75 3.48 0.21
C HIS A 126 14.19 3.69 -0.30
N ASN A 127 14.33 4.25 -1.49
CA ASN A 127 15.56 4.58 -2.18
C ASN A 127 16.58 3.43 -2.30
N ILE A 128 16.14 2.16 -2.26
CA ILE A 128 17.08 1.07 -2.53
C ILE A 128 17.57 1.14 -3.98
N LEU A 129 18.85 0.83 -4.17
CA LEU A 129 19.45 0.72 -5.49
C LEU A 129 19.29 -0.72 -5.99
N ILE A 130 18.65 -0.87 -7.14
CA ILE A 130 18.49 -2.13 -7.85
C ILE A 130 18.98 -1.96 -9.29
N ASP A 131 19.35 -3.06 -9.94
CA ASP A 131 19.78 -3.12 -11.34
C ASP A 131 19.08 -4.27 -12.09
N GLU A 132 19.43 -4.47 -13.36
CA GLU A 132 18.88 -5.54 -14.20
C GLU A 132 19.13 -6.96 -13.68
N ASN A 133 20.10 -7.13 -12.77
CA ASN A 133 20.46 -8.42 -12.18
C ASN A 133 19.78 -8.66 -10.83
N THR A 134 19.06 -7.65 -10.31
CA THR A 134 18.36 -7.75 -9.03
C THR A 134 17.04 -8.49 -9.23
N VAL A 135 16.81 -9.57 -8.47
CA VAL A 135 15.60 -10.38 -8.60
C VAL A 135 14.65 -10.10 -7.43
N LEU A 136 13.46 -9.63 -7.74
CA LEU A 136 12.36 -9.36 -6.80
C LEU A 136 11.13 -10.15 -7.23
N ASP A 137 10.35 -10.67 -6.28
CA ASP A 137 9.03 -11.20 -6.60
C ASP A 137 8.09 -10.06 -7.05
N PRO A 138 7.02 -10.36 -7.80
CA PRO A 138 6.13 -9.32 -8.35
C PRO A 138 5.51 -8.39 -7.30
N LYS A 139 5.18 -8.91 -6.11
CA LYS A 139 4.57 -8.11 -5.03
C LYS A 139 5.60 -7.16 -4.44
N THR A 140 6.80 -7.65 -4.13
CA THR A 140 7.89 -6.81 -3.62
C THR A 140 8.31 -5.76 -4.64
N TYR A 141 8.40 -6.10 -5.92
CA TYR A 141 8.69 -5.12 -6.97
C TYR A 141 7.61 -4.03 -7.05
N LEU A 142 6.32 -4.39 -6.92
CA LEU A 142 5.23 -3.41 -6.85
C LEU A 142 5.35 -2.50 -5.62
N VAL A 143 5.66 -3.06 -4.45
CA VAL A 143 5.91 -2.27 -3.23
C VAL A 143 7.07 -1.30 -3.44
N TRP A 144 8.17 -1.76 -4.03
CA TRP A 144 9.30 -0.92 -4.39
C TRP A 144 8.89 0.21 -5.34
N GLN A 145 8.08 -0.07 -6.37
CA GLN A 145 7.54 0.97 -7.25
C GLN A 145 6.71 2.00 -6.49
N ILE A 146 5.86 1.55 -5.57
CA ILE A 146 4.97 2.43 -4.78
C ILE A 146 5.78 3.40 -3.91
N VAL A 147 6.80 2.91 -3.21
CA VAL A 147 7.53 3.74 -2.25
C VAL A 147 8.61 4.62 -2.90
N ASN A 148 9.02 4.31 -4.13
CA ASN A 148 10.13 4.99 -4.82
C ASN A 148 9.72 5.77 -6.07
N GLN A 149 8.54 5.52 -6.61
CA GLN A 149 8.08 6.17 -7.84
C GLN A 149 6.79 6.95 -7.57
N LYS A 150 6.58 8.03 -8.33
CA LYS A 150 5.30 8.74 -8.33
C LYS A 150 4.32 7.94 -9.18
N LEU A 151 3.33 7.33 -8.54
CA LEU A 151 2.32 6.48 -9.20
C LEU A 151 0.98 7.19 -9.39
N ILE A 152 1.00 8.51 -9.61
CA ILE A 152 -0.20 9.34 -9.78
C ILE A 152 -1.06 8.76 -10.93
N ASP A 153 -2.35 8.60 -10.68
CA ASP A 153 -3.35 8.05 -11.61
C ASP A 153 -3.10 6.59 -12.06
N LYS A 154 -2.23 5.84 -11.37
CA LYS A 154 -2.03 4.41 -11.65
C LYS A 154 -3.24 3.60 -11.17
N ASN A 155 -3.63 2.60 -11.97
CA ASN A 155 -4.64 1.63 -11.57
C ASN A 155 -3.99 0.45 -10.83
N LEU A 156 -4.26 0.36 -9.54
CA LEU A 156 -3.84 -0.70 -8.61
C LEU A 156 -5.07 -1.38 -7.97
N MET A 157 -6.19 -1.41 -8.68
CA MET A 157 -7.41 -2.04 -8.19
C MET A 157 -7.17 -3.54 -7.90
N GLY A 158 -7.62 -4.00 -6.73
CA GLY A 158 -7.57 -5.42 -6.35
C GLY A 158 -6.19 -5.99 -6.01
N VAL A 159 -5.13 -5.17 -5.96
CA VAL A 159 -3.78 -5.66 -5.64
C VAL A 159 -3.67 -6.17 -4.20
N ASP A 160 -2.83 -7.17 -3.98
CA ASP A 160 -2.45 -7.62 -2.63
C ASP A 160 -1.15 -6.96 -2.20
N LEU A 161 -1.26 -6.05 -1.24
CA LEU A 161 -0.17 -5.34 -0.58
C LEU A 161 -0.12 -5.66 0.93
N THR A 162 -0.71 -6.79 1.33
CA THR A 162 -0.77 -7.24 2.72
C THR A 162 0.63 -7.35 3.31
N GLY A 163 0.86 -6.70 4.46
CA GLY A 163 2.13 -6.71 5.16
C GLY A 163 3.22 -5.87 4.50
N ALA A 164 2.88 -4.99 3.55
CA ALA A 164 3.82 -4.05 2.98
C ALA A 164 4.12 -2.87 3.94
N CYS A 165 5.26 -2.22 3.72
CA CYS A 165 5.55 -0.92 4.30
C CYS A 165 5.47 0.13 3.19
N LEU A 166 4.43 0.95 3.22
CA LEU A 166 4.11 2.01 2.26
C LEU A 166 4.19 3.40 2.88
N ASP A 167 4.90 3.51 4.01
CA ASP A 167 5.06 4.76 4.75
C ASP A 167 5.58 5.87 3.82
N HIS A 168 5.08 7.09 3.97
CA HIS A 168 5.47 8.27 3.19
C HIS A 168 5.26 8.19 1.65
N ALA A 169 4.66 7.12 1.12
CA ALA A 169 4.41 7.01 -0.32
C ALA A 169 3.40 8.06 -0.81
N ASP A 170 3.59 8.55 -2.03
CA ASP A 170 2.63 9.42 -2.71
C ASP A 170 1.72 8.60 -3.61
N LEU A 171 0.54 8.30 -3.07
CA LEU A 171 -0.55 7.56 -3.69
C LEU A 171 -1.76 8.48 -3.94
N SER A 172 -1.51 9.78 -4.13
CA SER A 172 -2.58 10.72 -4.47
C SER A 172 -3.25 10.33 -5.79
N LYS A 173 -4.58 10.37 -5.82
CA LYS A 173 -5.45 10.04 -6.97
C LYS A 173 -5.31 8.62 -7.53
N VAL A 174 -4.56 7.74 -6.85
CA VAL A 174 -4.42 6.34 -7.27
C VAL A 174 -5.77 5.63 -7.19
N ASN A 175 -5.97 4.62 -8.03
CA ASN A 175 -7.07 3.69 -7.85
C ASN A 175 -6.59 2.44 -7.11
N LEU A 176 -7.02 2.28 -5.86
CA LEU A 176 -6.75 1.14 -4.97
C LEU A 176 -8.07 0.48 -4.52
N ALA A 177 -9.16 0.67 -5.27
CA ALA A 177 -10.43 0.02 -4.95
C ALA A 177 -10.24 -1.51 -4.85
N TYR A 178 -10.90 -2.14 -3.89
CA TYR A 178 -10.83 -3.58 -3.62
C TYR A 178 -9.42 -4.12 -3.30
N ALA A 179 -8.42 -3.27 -3.10
CA ALA A 179 -7.06 -3.71 -2.77
C ALA A 179 -7.00 -4.28 -1.35
N LYS A 180 -6.10 -5.25 -1.14
CA LYS A 180 -5.88 -5.92 0.14
C LYS A 180 -4.65 -5.38 0.82
N LEU A 181 -4.85 -4.55 1.83
CA LEU A 181 -3.80 -3.97 2.66
C LEU A 181 -3.98 -4.35 4.14
N GLY A 182 -5.17 -4.81 4.54
CA GLY A 182 -5.45 -5.25 5.90
C GLY A 182 -4.99 -6.69 6.12
N TYR A 183 -4.54 -6.97 7.34
CA TYR A 183 -4.52 -8.35 7.86
C TYR A 183 -4.31 -8.31 9.36
N PHE A 184 -5.33 -8.73 10.11
CA PHE A 184 -5.26 -8.91 11.54
C PHE A 184 -5.57 -10.38 11.89
N GLN A 185 -4.53 -11.19 12.08
CA GLN A 185 -4.67 -12.45 12.81
C GLN A 185 -4.19 -12.25 14.25
N ASP A 186 -5.13 -11.99 15.16
CA ASP A 186 -5.68 -13.01 16.06
C ASP A 186 -6.29 -12.37 17.33
N LYS A 187 -7.44 -12.92 17.75
CA LYS A 187 -8.20 -12.57 18.96
C LYS A 187 -7.67 -13.30 20.21
N GLN A 188 -6.52 -13.98 20.15
CA GLN A 188 -6.03 -14.85 21.23
C GLN A 188 -4.50 -14.86 21.48
N SER A 189 -3.66 -14.14 20.73
CA SER A 189 -2.20 -14.19 20.94
C SER A 189 -1.67 -12.95 21.67
N PHE A 190 -1.09 -13.15 22.86
CA PHE A 190 -0.37 -12.14 23.65
C PHE A 190 1.00 -11.75 23.05
N GLY A 191 1.17 -11.87 21.73
CA GLY A 191 2.36 -11.49 20.98
C GLY A 191 2.01 -10.36 20.02
N GLN A 192 2.94 -9.41 19.84
CA GLN A 192 2.77 -8.18 19.05
C GLN A 192 1.96 -8.38 17.76
N PRO A 193 1.16 -7.39 17.31
CA PRO A 193 0.36 -7.48 16.08
C PRO A 193 1.29 -7.64 14.87
N LEU A 194 1.63 -8.89 14.57
CA LEU A 194 2.68 -9.26 13.65
C LEU A 194 2.24 -9.13 12.21
N HIS A 195 1.06 -8.55 11.88
CA HIS A 195 0.55 -8.60 10.51
C HIS A 195 -0.08 -7.40 9.81
N CYS A 196 -0.05 -6.21 10.39
CA CYS A 196 -0.61 -5.03 9.72
C CYS A 196 0.31 -4.44 8.63
N THR A 197 -0.28 -3.92 7.54
CA THR A 197 0.40 -3.04 6.59
C THR A 197 0.65 -1.67 7.21
N SER A 198 1.79 -1.07 6.90
CA SER A 198 2.14 0.28 7.34
C SER A 198 1.92 1.29 6.22
N LEU A 199 1.16 2.33 6.51
CA LEU A 199 0.76 3.46 5.66
C LEU A 199 0.95 4.77 6.45
N CYS A 200 1.92 4.81 7.37
CA CYS A 200 2.16 6.00 8.19
C CYS A 200 2.60 7.15 7.29
N PHE A 201 2.03 8.35 7.50
CA PHE A 201 2.33 9.54 6.69
C PHE A 201 2.09 9.39 5.18
N VAL A 202 1.36 8.35 4.74
CA VAL A 202 1.06 8.17 3.31
C VAL A 202 0.20 9.32 2.79
N ASN A 203 0.42 9.73 1.55
CA ASN A 203 -0.46 10.66 0.85
C ASN A 203 -1.45 9.88 -0.02
N LEU A 204 -2.73 9.91 0.33
CA LEU A 204 -3.86 9.29 -0.37
C LEU A 204 -4.91 10.34 -0.78
N THR A 205 -4.53 11.61 -0.94
CA THR A 205 -5.47 12.67 -1.31
C THR A 205 -6.19 12.33 -2.62
N GLU A 206 -7.51 12.47 -2.63
CA GLU A 206 -8.35 12.21 -3.81
C GLU A 206 -8.22 10.77 -4.38
N ALA A 207 -7.64 9.82 -3.63
CA ALA A 207 -7.52 8.43 -4.05
C ALA A 207 -8.87 7.71 -4.06
N ASN A 208 -9.02 6.75 -4.98
CA ASN A 208 -10.14 5.81 -4.96
C ASN A 208 -9.76 4.58 -4.12
N LEU A 209 -10.44 4.40 -3.00
CA LEU A 209 -10.24 3.36 -1.99
C LEU A 209 -11.56 2.63 -1.69
N GLU A 210 -12.48 2.59 -2.66
CA GLU A 210 -13.76 1.89 -2.52
C GLU A 210 -13.53 0.42 -2.14
N TYR A 211 -14.22 -0.05 -1.10
CA TYR A 211 -14.14 -1.43 -0.60
C TYR A 211 -12.72 -1.92 -0.33
N ILE A 212 -11.78 -1.02 -0.06
CA ILE A 212 -10.41 -1.41 0.30
C ILE A 212 -10.42 -2.17 1.64
N GLU A 213 -9.62 -3.23 1.73
CA GLU A 213 -9.40 -3.94 2.99
C GLU A 213 -8.20 -3.29 3.71
N LEU A 214 -8.45 -2.61 4.81
CA LEU A 214 -7.47 -1.91 5.67
C LEU A 214 -7.58 -2.36 7.15
N GLU A 215 -8.13 -3.55 7.41
CA GLU A 215 -8.27 -4.09 8.77
C GLU A 215 -6.92 -4.10 9.51
N GLY A 216 -6.88 -3.45 10.67
CA GLY A 216 -5.72 -3.33 11.53
C GLY A 216 -4.56 -2.49 10.95
N ALA A 217 -4.73 -1.89 9.77
CA ALA A 217 -3.67 -1.13 9.11
C ALA A 217 -3.23 0.11 9.91
N ARG A 218 -1.97 0.50 9.73
CA ARG A 218 -1.35 1.65 10.39
C ARG A 218 -1.39 2.88 9.47
N LEU A 219 -2.29 3.81 9.72
CA LEU A 219 -2.52 5.04 8.96
C LEU A 219 -2.23 6.31 9.80
N GLU A 220 -1.32 6.22 10.77
CA GLU A 220 -0.99 7.36 11.63
C GLU A 220 -0.46 8.53 10.78
N ASN A 221 -1.04 9.71 10.99
CA ASN A 221 -0.72 10.95 10.25
C ASN A 221 -0.90 10.84 8.72
N ALA A 222 -1.62 9.83 8.21
CA ALA A 222 -1.92 9.71 6.79
C ALA A 222 -2.80 10.88 6.30
N ASN A 223 -2.59 11.30 5.05
CA ASN A 223 -3.43 12.31 4.40
C ASN A 223 -4.39 11.64 3.42
N LEU A 224 -5.66 11.50 3.80
CA LEU A 224 -6.72 10.91 2.99
C LEU A 224 -7.72 11.96 2.50
N ARG A 225 -7.39 13.26 2.51
CA ARG A 225 -8.38 14.30 2.19
C ARG A 225 -9.03 14.05 0.83
N LYS A 226 -10.36 14.13 0.77
CA LYS A 226 -11.16 13.91 -0.45
C LYS A 226 -11.07 12.49 -1.04
N ALA A 227 -10.46 11.54 -0.35
CA ALA A 227 -10.44 10.16 -0.80
C ALA A 227 -11.84 9.54 -0.72
N ASN A 228 -12.10 8.61 -1.63
CA ASN A 228 -13.31 7.80 -1.63
C ASN A 228 -13.03 6.47 -0.93
N LEU A 229 -13.53 6.30 0.29
CA LEU A 229 -13.44 5.11 1.13
C LEU A 229 -14.80 4.44 1.30
N GLN A 230 -15.70 4.57 0.33
CA GLN A 230 -17.04 3.96 0.42
C GLN A 230 -16.90 2.43 0.60
N GLY A 231 -17.56 1.89 1.62
CA GLY A 231 -17.55 0.46 1.94
C GLY A 231 -16.19 -0.08 2.39
N ALA A 232 -15.19 0.77 2.65
CA ALA A 232 -13.88 0.34 3.11
C ALA A 232 -13.96 -0.38 4.47
N ASN A 233 -13.14 -1.43 4.65
CA ASN A 233 -12.95 -2.08 5.94
C ASN A 233 -11.74 -1.47 6.65
N LEU A 234 -11.98 -0.66 7.68
CA LEU A 234 -10.99 -0.02 8.55
C LEU A 234 -11.13 -0.55 10.00
N GLU A 235 -11.70 -1.74 10.20
CA GLU A 235 -11.82 -2.34 11.53
C GLU A 235 -10.44 -2.37 12.20
N ARG A 236 -10.35 -1.89 13.46
CA ARG A 236 -9.10 -1.82 14.26
C ARG A 236 -7.96 -1.00 13.65
N ALA A 237 -8.17 -0.30 12.53
CA ALA A 237 -7.14 0.52 11.91
C ALA A 237 -6.68 1.66 12.85
N ASN A 238 -5.41 2.04 12.75
CA ASN A 238 -4.85 3.17 13.49
C ASN A 238 -4.78 4.42 12.63
N LEU A 239 -5.75 5.33 12.78
CA LEU A 239 -5.90 6.59 12.05
C LEU A 239 -5.56 7.80 12.94
N ARG A 240 -4.73 7.64 13.97
CA ARG A 240 -4.36 8.74 14.88
C ARG A 240 -3.76 9.91 14.08
N ASN A 241 -4.24 11.13 14.32
CA ASN A 241 -3.85 12.35 13.60
C ASN A 241 -4.05 12.31 12.07
N ALA A 242 -4.77 11.33 11.51
CA ALA A 242 -4.99 11.28 10.07
C ALA A 242 -5.88 12.44 9.59
N GLN A 243 -5.69 12.89 8.35
CA GLN A 243 -6.48 13.92 7.70
C GLN A 243 -7.50 13.25 6.77
N LEU A 244 -8.75 13.15 7.19
CA LEU A 244 -9.89 12.62 6.44
C LEU A 244 -10.90 13.73 6.09
N ASP A 245 -10.45 14.97 5.94
CA ASP A 245 -11.38 16.05 5.57
C ASP A 245 -11.98 15.78 4.19
N GLU A 246 -13.29 16.00 4.08
CA GLU A 246 -14.06 15.83 2.84
C GLU A 246 -14.01 14.39 2.26
N THR A 247 -13.68 13.36 3.06
CA THR A 247 -13.70 11.96 2.60
C THR A 247 -15.11 11.41 2.46
N VAL A 248 -15.28 10.43 1.56
CA VAL A 248 -16.49 9.61 1.46
C VAL A 248 -16.26 8.29 2.19
N LEU A 249 -16.83 8.11 3.38
CA LEU A 249 -16.76 6.91 4.23
C LEU A 249 -18.13 6.21 4.33
N ASN A 250 -18.99 6.41 3.35
CA ASN A 250 -20.34 5.83 3.37
C ASN A 250 -20.23 4.31 3.46
N TYR A 251 -21.01 3.69 4.34
CA TYR A 251 -21.01 2.24 4.57
C TYR A 251 -19.67 1.64 5.03
N ALA A 252 -18.67 2.45 5.37
CA ALA A 252 -17.38 1.96 5.82
C ALA A 252 -17.47 1.37 7.23
N ASP A 253 -16.66 0.34 7.49
CA ASP A 253 -16.51 -0.22 8.83
C ASP A 253 -15.27 0.36 9.51
N LEU A 254 -15.47 1.19 10.53
CA LEU A 254 -14.43 1.76 11.39
C LEU A 254 -14.48 1.19 12.82
N SER A 255 -15.10 0.02 13.01
CA SER A 255 -15.26 -0.60 14.32
C SER A 255 -13.92 -0.75 15.02
N HIS A 256 -13.87 -0.39 16.30
CA HIS A 256 -12.65 -0.46 17.13
C HIS A 256 -11.41 0.29 16.60
N SER A 257 -11.55 1.13 15.57
CA SER A 257 -10.45 1.93 15.02
C SER A 257 -10.01 3.03 15.99
N LYS A 258 -8.77 3.52 15.81
CA LYS A 258 -8.19 4.63 16.59
C LYS A 258 -8.16 5.89 15.75
N LEU A 259 -9.08 6.82 16.00
CA LEU A 259 -9.23 8.10 15.30
C LEU A 259 -8.87 9.29 16.21
N VAL A 260 -8.10 9.06 17.26
CA VAL A 260 -7.69 10.09 18.23
C VAL A 260 -7.00 11.23 17.48
N LYS A 261 -7.50 12.47 17.66
CA LYS A 261 -7.00 13.68 16.96
C LYS A 261 -7.09 13.67 15.43
N ALA A 262 -7.84 12.73 14.84
CA ALA A 262 -8.08 12.75 13.40
C ALA A 262 -8.98 13.93 13.00
N SER A 263 -8.80 14.45 11.79
CA SER A 263 -9.69 15.45 11.20
C SER A 263 -10.61 14.78 10.20
N LEU A 264 -11.92 14.93 10.37
CA LEU A 264 -12.99 14.41 9.50
C LEU A 264 -13.97 15.55 9.14
N THR A 265 -13.45 16.77 8.97
CA THR A 265 -14.28 17.94 8.67
C THR A 265 -14.98 17.71 7.34
N TYR A 266 -16.30 17.91 7.28
CA TYR A 266 -17.08 17.68 6.06
C TYR A 266 -17.03 16.25 5.50
N ALA A 267 -16.60 15.26 6.28
CA ALA A 267 -16.59 13.87 5.84
C ALA A 267 -18.02 13.30 5.80
N SER A 268 -18.28 12.43 4.83
CA SER A 268 -19.53 11.68 4.73
C SER A 268 -19.36 10.31 5.40
N LEU A 269 -20.00 10.08 6.54
CA LEU A 269 -20.02 8.80 7.26
C LEU A 269 -21.43 8.17 7.25
N TYR A 270 -22.20 8.44 6.19
CA TYR A 270 -23.56 7.92 6.06
C TYR A 270 -23.56 6.38 6.15
N LYS A 271 -24.33 5.84 7.10
CA LYS A 271 -24.38 4.39 7.38
C LYS A 271 -23.03 3.74 7.73
N ALA A 272 -22.03 4.51 8.13
CA ALA A 272 -20.76 3.95 8.60
C ALA A 272 -20.92 3.27 9.96
N ILE A 273 -20.08 2.27 10.24
CA ILE A 273 -20.04 1.57 11.53
C ILE A 273 -18.84 2.09 12.31
N LEU A 274 -19.06 2.71 13.47
CA LEU A 274 -18.02 3.23 14.35
C LEU A 274 -18.04 2.56 15.74
N CYS A 275 -18.66 1.39 15.85
CA CYS A 275 -18.86 0.71 17.12
C CYS A 275 -17.51 0.50 17.85
N GLY A 276 -17.40 1.01 19.08
CA GLY A 276 -16.17 0.91 19.88
C GLY A 276 -14.96 1.72 19.35
N ALA A 277 -15.13 2.56 18.33
CA ALA A 277 -14.07 3.40 17.81
C ALA A 277 -13.63 4.47 18.84
N LYS A 278 -12.36 4.88 18.78
CA LYS A 278 -11.76 5.87 19.68
C LYS A 278 -11.58 7.20 18.96
N LEU A 279 -12.49 8.14 19.15
CA LEU A 279 -12.46 9.45 18.49
C LEU A 279 -11.94 10.59 19.37
N SER A 280 -11.39 10.33 20.56
CA SER A 280 -11.07 11.42 21.49
C SER A 280 -10.24 12.55 20.86
N ASN A 281 -10.68 13.80 21.04
CA ASN A 281 -10.09 15.01 20.44
C ASN A 281 -10.09 15.08 18.90
N SER A 282 -10.91 14.28 18.21
CA SER A 282 -11.08 14.40 16.76
C SER A 282 -12.00 15.57 16.37
N ASN A 283 -11.95 15.95 15.09
CA ASN A 283 -12.78 17.00 14.53
C ASN A 283 -13.77 16.41 13.50
N LEU A 284 -15.07 16.45 13.81
CA LEU A 284 -16.17 16.02 12.94
C LEU A 284 -17.07 17.22 12.57
N TYR A 285 -16.53 18.44 12.56
CA TYR A 285 -17.29 19.63 12.18
C TYR A 285 -17.95 19.44 10.81
N ARG A 286 -19.28 19.60 10.76
CA ARG A 286 -20.12 19.40 9.56
C ARG A 286 -19.98 18.05 8.86
N ALA A 287 -19.55 17.01 9.58
CA ALA A 287 -19.59 15.65 9.07
C ALA A 287 -21.04 15.13 8.98
N ASP A 288 -21.32 14.23 8.04
CA ASP A 288 -22.60 13.52 7.96
C ASP A 288 -22.51 12.18 8.69
N LEU A 289 -23.18 12.05 9.82
CA LEU A 289 -23.26 10.85 10.64
C LEU A 289 -24.61 10.14 10.54
N ARG A 290 -25.48 10.54 9.60
CA ARG A 290 -26.83 9.97 9.50
C ARG A 290 -26.79 8.45 9.31
N LYS A 291 -27.66 7.75 10.05
CA LYS A 291 -27.77 6.29 10.08
C LYS A 291 -26.49 5.54 10.47
N SER A 292 -25.48 6.23 10.99
CA SER A 292 -24.25 5.60 11.43
C SER A 292 -24.43 4.95 12.81
N ASN A 293 -23.60 3.93 13.09
CA ASN A 293 -23.59 3.25 14.38
C ASN A 293 -22.39 3.72 15.22
N LEU A 294 -22.64 4.56 16.23
CA LEU A 294 -21.64 5.02 17.20
C LEU A 294 -21.79 4.35 18.58
N LEU A 295 -22.35 3.15 18.67
CA LEU A 295 -22.45 2.44 19.95
C LEU A 295 -21.06 2.19 20.55
N ALA A 296 -20.91 2.37 21.86
CA ALA A 296 -19.64 2.21 22.58
C ALA A 296 -18.47 3.07 22.07
N THR A 297 -18.72 4.07 21.21
CA THR A 297 -17.71 4.97 20.69
C THR A 297 -17.27 5.99 21.74
N SER A 298 -15.96 6.22 21.85
CA SER A 298 -15.42 7.27 22.76
C SER A 298 -15.47 8.64 22.09
N LEU A 299 -16.42 9.48 22.52
CA LEU A 299 -16.66 10.83 22.00
C LEU A 299 -16.12 11.97 22.89
N ASN A 300 -15.11 11.67 23.73
CA ASN A 300 -14.51 12.65 24.63
C ASN A 300 -13.82 13.78 23.87
N SER A 301 -14.22 15.02 24.14
CA SER A 301 -13.66 16.23 23.51
C SER A 301 -13.69 16.23 21.97
N VAL A 302 -14.67 15.54 21.38
CA VAL A 302 -14.87 15.56 19.92
C VAL A 302 -15.59 16.83 19.50
N ASN A 303 -15.10 17.51 18.47
CA ASN A 303 -15.84 18.60 17.84
C ASN A 303 -16.92 18.06 16.90
N LEU A 304 -18.17 18.06 17.35
CA LEU A 304 -19.35 17.62 16.58
C LEU A 304 -20.24 18.79 16.13
N ARG A 305 -19.74 20.03 16.24
CA ARG A 305 -20.54 21.20 15.89
C ARG A 305 -21.00 21.11 14.44
N GLU A 306 -22.29 21.35 14.22
CA GLU A 306 -22.95 21.33 12.92
C GLU A 306 -22.83 19.99 12.16
N ALA A 307 -22.43 18.91 12.84
CA ALA A 307 -22.48 17.56 12.29
C ALA A 307 -23.95 17.11 12.15
N TYR A 308 -24.25 16.37 11.09
CA TYR A 308 -25.61 15.94 10.76
C TYR A 308 -25.90 14.57 11.35
N TYR A 309 -27.09 14.40 11.92
CA TYR A 309 -27.61 13.13 12.38
C TYR A 309 -29.12 13.03 12.10
N ASP A 310 -29.66 11.83 12.24
CA ASP A 310 -31.10 11.53 12.10
C ASP A 310 -31.58 10.53 13.17
N GLU A 311 -32.85 10.16 13.09
CA GLU A 311 -33.51 9.22 14.01
C GLU A 311 -32.90 7.81 14.00
N ASP A 312 -32.29 7.42 12.88
CA ASP A 312 -31.61 6.13 12.68
C ASP A 312 -30.16 6.14 13.21
N THR A 313 -29.62 7.31 13.57
CA THR A 313 -28.24 7.44 14.05
C THR A 313 -28.12 6.93 15.49
N GLN A 314 -27.25 5.94 15.71
CA GLN A 314 -27.10 5.30 17.02
C GLN A 314 -25.94 5.93 17.79
N PHE A 315 -26.22 6.56 18.94
CA PHE A 315 -25.19 7.17 19.78
C PHE A 315 -24.85 6.33 21.03
N PRO A 316 -23.69 6.55 21.68
CA PRO A 316 -23.43 5.99 23.00
C PRO A 316 -24.51 6.37 24.02
N SER A 317 -24.71 5.52 25.02
CA SER A 317 -25.66 5.81 26.12
C SER A 317 -25.36 7.17 26.77
N LEU A 318 -26.42 7.91 27.10
CA LEU A 318 -26.35 9.24 27.74
C LEU A 318 -25.74 10.36 26.86
N PHE A 319 -25.47 10.10 25.58
CA PHE A 319 -25.03 11.13 24.66
C PHE A 319 -26.21 11.96 24.14
N ASP A 320 -26.19 13.27 24.36
CA ASP A 320 -27.16 14.21 23.77
C ASP A 320 -26.54 14.94 22.56
N PRO A 321 -26.98 14.61 21.32
CA PRO A 321 -26.48 15.28 20.12
C PRO A 321 -26.85 16.77 20.06
N LYS A 322 -27.99 17.18 20.64
CA LYS A 322 -28.42 18.59 20.63
C LYS A 322 -27.50 19.44 21.50
N ALA A 323 -27.12 18.94 22.68
CA ALA A 323 -26.13 19.59 23.54
C ALA A 323 -24.74 19.75 22.89
N LYS A 324 -24.45 19.03 21.80
CA LYS A 324 -23.22 19.16 21.00
C LYS A 324 -23.36 20.08 19.79
N ASN A 325 -24.46 20.82 19.66
CA ASN A 325 -24.78 21.67 18.51
C ASN A 325 -24.80 20.88 17.18
N MET A 326 -25.25 19.63 17.22
CA MET A 326 -25.46 18.82 16.01
C MET A 326 -26.79 19.21 15.34
N ILE A 327 -26.87 19.00 14.02
CA ILE A 327 -28.05 19.30 13.20
C ILE A 327 -28.82 18.02 12.97
N CYS A 328 -30.08 17.99 13.40
CA CYS A 328 -31.01 16.90 13.09
C CYS A 328 -31.70 17.22 11.75
N GLY A 329 -31.47 16.44 10.69
CA GLY A 329 -31.97 16.79 9.36
C GLY A 329 -32.07 15.64 8.36
N LYS A 330 -32.99 15.76 7.38
CA LYS A 330 -33.26 14.75 6.34
C LYS A 330 -32.21 14.79 5.21
N GLN A 331 -32.19 13.74 4.40
CA GLN A 331 -31.17 13.46 3.37
C GLN A 331 -30.81 14.67 2.47
N ASN A 332 -31.82 15.45 2.08
CA ASN A 332 -31.75 16.54 1.11
C ASN A 332 -30.86 17.73 1.53
N GLU A 333 -30.83 18.10 2.81
CA GLU A 333 -30.03 19.26 3.27
C GLU A 333 -28.52 19.04 3.13
N TYR A 334 -28.06 17.79 3.31
CA TYR A 334 -26.67 17.42 3.08
C TYR A 334 -26.37 17.16 1.60
N ALA A 335 -27.33 16.64 0.83
CA ALA A 335 -27.17 16.51 -0.62
C ALA A 335 -26.99 17.88 -1.28
N ASP A 336 -27.74 18.89 -0.83
CA ASP A 336 -27.55 20.29 -1.24
C ASP A 336 -26.23 20.87 -0.74
N PHE A 337 -25.78 20.50 0.46
CA PHE A 337 -24.46 20.88 0.97
C PHE A 337 -23.31 20.26 0.15
N LEU A 338 -23.35 18.96 -0.14
CA LEU A 338 -22.40 18.25 -1.01
C LEU A 338 -22.44 18.81 -2.43
N ASN A 339 -23.63 19.04 -2.99
CA ASN A 339 -23.79 19.70 -4.28
C ASN A 339 -23.16 21.09 -4.25
N ASN A 340 -23.37 21.89 -3.21
CA ASN A 340 -22.75 23.22 -3.10
C ASN A 340 -21.22 23.19 -2.88
N LEU A 341 -20.69 22.16 -2.20
CA LEU A 341 -19.25 21.93 -2.05
C LEU A 341 -18.61 21.50 -3.39
N LEU A 342 -19.30 20.66 -4.17
CA LEU A 342 -18.93 20.24 -5.52
C LEU A 342 -19.09 21.40 -6.53
N ILE A 343 -20.12 22.24 -6.40
CA ILE A 343 -20.40 23.40 -7.25
C ILE A 343 -19.37 24.53 -7.03
N LYS A 344 -18.79 24.67 -5.83
CA LYS A 344 -17.67 25.61 -5.61
C LYS A 344 -16.34 25.16 -6.22
N LYS A 345 -16.20 23.89 -6.64
CA LYS A 345 -15.15 23.40 -7.55
C LYS A 345 -15.60 23.35 -9.02
N GLY A 346 -16.82 23.79 -9.30
CA GLY A 346 -17.41 23.84 -10.64
C GLY A 346 -17.10 25.12 -11.41
N LYS A 347 -15.82 25.43 -11.65
CA LYS A 347 -15.52 25.78 -13.06
C LYS A 347 -15.78 24.47 -13.79
N LYS A 348 -16.91 24.38 -14.48
CA LYS A 348 -17.12 23.34 -15.49
C LYS A 348 -15.87 23.33 -16.36
N GLU A 349 -14.97 22.37 -16.17
CA GLU A 349 -14.38 21.74 -17.33
C GLU A 349 -15.58 21.15 -18.05
N LYS A 350 -16.13 21.94 -18.97
CA LYS A 350 -16.88 21.40 -20.08
C LYS A 350 -15.97 20.28 -20.60
N ASN A 351 -16.50 19.07 -20.78
CA ASN A 351 -15.87 18.12 -21.68
C ASN A 351 -15.37 18.93 -22.89
N PRO A 352 -14.09 18.80 -23.28
CA PRO A 352 -13.57 19.56 -24.40
C PRO A 352 -14.58 19.39 -25.54
N PRO A 353 -15.04 20.48 -26.18
CA PRO A 353 -16.04 20.36 -27.23
C PRO A 353 -15.58 19.28 -28.23
N PRO A 354 -16.48 18.42 -28.72
CA PRO A 354 -16.10 17.35 -29.63
C PRO A 354 -15.26 17.95 -30.75
N ARG A 355 -14.04 17.43 -30.92
CA ARG A 355 -13.14 17.93 -31.96
C ARG A 355 -13.72 17.50 -33.31
N PRO A 356 -13.56 18.31 -34.38
CA PRO A 356 -14.15 18.00 -35.68
C PRO A 356 -13.79 16.58 -36.14
N GLY A 357 -14.81 15.76 -36.44
CA GLY A 357 -14.66 14.40 -36.97
C GLY A 357 -14.89 13.24 -35.98
N GLN A 358 -15.02 13.49 -34.68
CA GLN A 358 -15.32 12.43 -33.70
C GLN A 358 -16.76 11.90 -33.82
N ASP A 359 -17.74 12.79 -33.98
CA ASP A 359 -19.15 12.41 -34.12
C ASP A 359 -19.41 11.66 -35.43
N GLU A 360 -18.74 12.07 -36.52
CA GLU A 360 -18.85 11.41 -37.83
C GLU A 360 -18.23 9.99 -37.81
N PHE A 361 -17.12 9.81 -37.08
CA PHE A 361 -16.50 8.49 -36.89
C PHE A 361 -17.36 7.57 -35.99
N ARG A 362 -17.96 8.14 -34.93
CA ARG A 362 -18.91 7.44 -34.06
C ARG A 362 -20.13 6.96 -34.84
N GLU A 363 -20.75 7.84 -35.63
CA GLU A 363 -21.90 7.47 -36.47
C GLU A 363 -21.52 6.38 -37.49
N LYS A 364 -20.31 6.45 -38.09
CA LYS A 364 -19.81 5.39 -38.97
C LYS A 364 -19.71 4.04 -38.26
N LEU A 365 -19.16 4.01 -37.05
CA LEU A 365 -19.03 2.76 -36.27
C LEU A 365 -20.41 2.21 -35.88
N ILE A 366 -21.31 3.04 -35.36
CA ILE A 366 -22.68 2.61 -35.01
C ILE A 366 -23.41 2.07 -36.24
N LYS A 367 -23.22 2.69 -37.42
CA LYS A 367 -23.83 2.25 -38.68
C LYS A 367 -23.22 0.96 -39.23
N ILE A 368 -21.91 0.75 -39.09
CA ILE A 368 -21.21 -0.49 -39.50
C ILE A 368 -21.63 -1.67 -38.62
N TYR A 369 -21.69 -1.46 -37.30
CA TYR A 369 -21.96 -2.50 -36.32
C TYR A 369 -23.43 -2.61 -35.91
N LYS A 370 -24.31 -1.75 -36.47
CA LYS A 370 -25.74 -1.66 -36.14
C LYS A 370 -26.02 -1.58 -34.63
N GLY A 371 -25.15 -0.87 -33.90
CA GLY A 371 -25.23 -0.74 -32.44
C GLY A 371 -24.76 -1.97 -31.65
N LYS A 372 -24.40 -3.09 -32.28
CA LYS A 372 -24.07 -4.35 -31.57
C LYS A 372 -22.64 -4.81 -31.87
N CYS A 373 -21.92 -5.25 -30.86
CA CYS A 373 -20.65 -5.96 -31.04
C CYS A 373 -20.91 -7.26 -31.81
N VAL A 374 -20.21 -7.46 -32.93
CA VAL A 374 -20.39 -8.64 -33.82
C VAL A 374 -19.99 -9.96 -33.14
N ILE A 375 -19.12 -9.89 -32.13
CA ILE A 375 -18.59 -11.09 -31.45
C ILE A 375 -19.42 -11.45 -30.22
N SER A 376 -19.84 -10.45 -29.42
CA SER A 376 -20.51 -10.69 -28.14
C SER A 376 -22.00 -10.31 -28.12
N GLY A 377 -22.49 -9.57 -29.12
CA GLY A 377 -23.88 -9.09 -29.18
C GLY A 377 -24.21 -7.97 -28.19
N CYS A 378 -23.22 -7.42 -27.47
CA CYS A 378 -23.41 -6.30 -26.53
C CYS A 378 -23.65 -4.98 -27.26
N ASP A 379 -24.38 -4.05 -26.65
CA ASP A 379 -24.51 -2.69 -27.20
C ASP A 379 -23.17 -1.96 -27.17
N ILE A 380 -22.77 -1.44 -28.33
CA ILE A 380 -21.48 -0.78 -28.53
C ILE A 380 -21.55 0.70 -28.13
N GLU A 381 -22.74 1.29 -28.04
CA GLU A 381 -22.93 2.70 -27.67
C GLU A 381 -22.38 3.01 -26.27
N ASP A 382 -22.70 2.17 -25.27
CA ASP A 382 -22.22 2.33 -23.89
C ASP A 382 -20.70 2.21 -23.77
N VAL A 383 -20.08 1.39 -24.65
CA VAL A 383 -18.64 1.17 -24.68
C VAL A 383 -17.91 2.35 -25.34
N LEU A 384 -18.51 2.96 -26.36
CA LEU A 384 -17.97 4.13 -27.04
C LEU A 384 -18.04 5.39 -26.17
N GLU A 385 -19.04 5.53 -25.29
CA GLU A 385 -19.10 6.65 -24.34
C GLU A 385 -18.00 6.59 -23.26
N ALA A 386 -17.51 5.39 -22.95
CA ALA A 386 -16.47 5.18 -21.95
C ALA A 386 -15.03 5.33 -22.48
N ALA A 387 -14.82 5.44 -23.80
CA ALA A 387 -13.51 5.43 -24.42
C ALA A 387 -13.20 6.73 -25.18
N HIS A 388 -12.07 7.37 -24.88
CA HIS A 388 -11.53 8.47 -25.69
C HIS A 388 -10.89 7.91 -26.98
N ILE A 389 -11.62 7.93 -28.09
CA ILE A 389 -11.13 7.41 -29.38
C ILE A 389 -10.68 8.58 -30.28
N ILE A 390 -9.45 8.49 -30.80
CA ILE A 390 -8.86 9.47 -31.74
C ILE A 390 -8.74 8.81 -33.11
N PRO A 391 -9.27 9.41 -34.20
CA PRO A 391 -9.00 8.94 -35.54
C PRO A 391 -7.53 9.20 -35.92
N PHE A 392 -6.82 8.15 -36.33
CA PHE A 392 -5.44 8.27 -36.81
C PHE A 392 -5.43 8.87 -38.23
N ASN A 393 -4.87 10.07 -38.39
CA ASN A 393 -4.64 10.70 -39.70
C ASN A 393 -3.16 10.59 -40.08
N GLY A 394 -2.85 9.83 -41.15
CA GLY A 394 -1.53 9.91 -41.78
C GLY A 394 -1.06 8.66 -42.54
N LEU A 395 -1.49 8.57 -43.79
CA LEU A 395 -0.81 8.09 -45.01
C LEU A 395 0.26 6.95 -44.98
N HIS A 396 -0.02 5.97 -45.86
CA HIS A 396 0.86 4.98 -46.51
C HIS A 396 1.20 3.66 -45.78
N SER A 397 0.38 2.64 -45.96
CA SER A 397 0.87 1.31 -46.41
C SER A 397 -0.26 0.52 -47.07
N HIS A 398 -0.03 0.11 -48.32
CA HIS A 398 -0.94 -0.71 -49.12
C HIS A 398 -0.83 -2.19 -48.71
N VAL A 399 -1.62 -2.68 -47.75
CA VAL A 399 -2.04 -4.10 -47.62
C VAL A 399 -3.35 -4.17 -46.82
N ILE A 400 -4.31 -4.97 -47.31
CA ILE A 400 -5.74 -5.12 -46.90
C ILE A 400 -5.96 -5.65 -45.46
N SER A 401 -4.90 -5.85 -44.65
CA SER A 401 -4.94 -6.49 -43.32
C SER A 401 -4.32 -5.68 -42.17
N ASN A 402 -3.91 -4.43 -42.41
CA ASN A 402 -3.40 -3.51 -41.39
C ASN A 402 -4.49 -2.48 -41.02
N GLY A 403 -4.95 -2.31 -39.79
CA GLY A 403 -4.43 -2.85 -38.55
C GLY A 403 -5.52 -3.07 -37.51
N LEU A 404 -5.61 -4.32 -37.05
CA LEU A 404 -5.47 -4.68 -35.64
C LEU A 404 -6.46 -4.10 -34.60
N LEU A 405 -7.54 -3.42 -35.00
CA LEU A 405 -8.68 -3.18 -34.10
C LEU A 405 -9.52 -4.44 -33.84
N LEU A 406 -9.10 -5.58 -34.42
CA LEU A 406 -9.61 -6.93 -34.14
C LEU A 406 -8.59 -7.78 -33.36
N ARG A 407 -7.56 -7.18 -32.75
CA ARG A 407 -6.77 -7.87 -31.70
C ARG A 407 -7.42 -7.65 -30.34
N ALA A 408 -8.57 -8.29 -30.20
CA ALA A 408 -9.07 -8.88 -28.96
C ALA A 408 -9.26 -7.94 -27.74
N ASP A 409 -10.32 -7.16 -27.80
CA ASP A 409 -11.18 -6.85 -26.64
C ASP A 409 -11.95 -8.09 -26.13
N LEU A 410 -11.24 -9.18 -25.78
CA LEU A 410 -11.86 -10.42 -25.27
C LEU A 410 -11.37 -10.84 -23.88
N HIS A 411 -10.42 -10.12 -23.25
CA HIS A 411 -9.96 -10.49 -21.90
C HIS A 411 -10.99 -10.21 -20.79
N LYS A 412 -11.98 -9.33 -21.01
CA LYS A 412 -13.07 -9.15 -20.03
C LYS A 412 -14.17 -10.22 -20.10
N LEU A 413 -14.07 -11.20 -21.01
CA LEU A 413 -15.02 -12.32 -21.12
C LEU A 413 -14.49 -13.62 -20.49
N PHE A 414 -13.20 -13.71 -20.14
CA PHE A 414 -12.58 -14.95 -19.64
C PHE A 414 -12.52 -15.08 -18.10
N ASP A 415 -12.57 -14.00 -17.33
CA ASP A 415 -12.40 -14.08 -15.86
C ASP A 415 -13.66 -14.49 -15.07
N LYS A 416 -14.76 -14.85 -15.77
CA LYS A 416 -15.98 -15.33 -15.10
C LYS A 416 -16.24 -16.84 -15.22
N TYR A 417 -15.39 -17.63 -15.92
CA TYR A 417 -15.71 -19.05 -16.18
C TYR A 417 -14.56 -20.09 -16.17
N LEU A 418 -13.32 -19.76 -15.76
CA LEU A 418 -12.21 -20.73 -15.73
C LEU A 418 -11.61 -21.00 -14.33
N TRP A 419 -12.42 -20.94 -13.28
CA TRP A 419 -12.10 -21.56 -11.99
C TRP A 419 -12.66 -23.00 -11.90
N LEU A 420 -12.35 -23.80 -12.92
CA LEU A 420 -12.45 -25.26 -12.90
C LEU A 420 -11.26 -25.84 -13.68
N SER A 421 -10.52 -26.74 -13.02
CA SER A 421 -9.47 -27.67 -13.48
C SER A 421 -8.03 -27.16 -13.78
N GLN A 422 -7.17 -27.37 -12.77
CA GLN A 422 -5.92 -28.16 -12.77
C GLN A 422 -4.75 -27.91 -13.76
N SER A 423 -3.57 -27.75 -13.12
CA SER A 423 -2.26 -28.39 -13.40
C SER A 423 -1.31 -27.83 -14.48
N GLY A 424 -0.03 -27.72 -14.12
CA GLY A 424 1.11 -27.79 -15.05
C GLY A 424 2.12 -26.65 -14.97
N TYR A 425 3.39 -26.99 -14.75
CA TYR A 425 4.59 -26.15 -14.81
C TYR A 425 4.79 -25.50 -16.19
N ASP A 426 5.32 -24.26 -16.28
CA ASP A 426 6.68 -23.97 -16.79
C ASP A 426 7.01 -22.47 -16.94
N LYS A 427 8.32 -22.19 -16.90
CA LYS A 427 9.02 -20.90 -16.86
C LYS A 427 8.73 -19.96 -18.04
N LEU A 428 8.58 -18.66 -17.74
CA LEU A 428 8.58 -17.56 -18.71
C LEU A 428 10.00 -16.98 -18.88
N ILE A 429 10.54 -17.08 -20.09
CA ILE A 429 11.72 -16.33 -20.55
C ILE A 429 11.20 -15.11 -21.30
N ILE A 430 11.56 -13.91 -20.85
CA ILE A 430 11.31 -12.66 -21.58
C ILE A 430 12.57 -12.36 -22.42
N LYS A 431 12.43 -12.37 -23.75
CA LYS A 431 13.35 -11.69 -24.67
C LYS A 431 12.72 -10.38 -25.10
N THR A 432 13.39 -9.27 -24.81
CA THR A 432 13.06 -7.96 -25.37
C THR A 432 13.85 -7.75 -26.65
N GLY A 433 13.15 -7.37 -27.72
CA GLY A 433 13.72 -6.61 -28.84
C GLY A 433 13.40 -5.13 -28.66
#